data_AF-A0A2V7IVE7-F1
#
_entry.id   AF-A0A2V7IVE7-F1
#
_cell.length_a   1.000
_cell.length_b   1.000
_cell.length_c   1.000
_cell.angle_alpha   90.00
_cell.angle_beta   90.00
_cell.angle_gamma   90.00
#
_symmetry.space_group_name_H-M   'P 1'
#
loop_
_entity.id
_entity.type
_entity.pdbx_description
1 polymer ?
#
loop_
_entity_poly.entity_id
_entity_poly.type
_entity_poly.pdbx_seq_one_letter_code
_entity_poly.pdbx_strand_id
1 'polypeptide(L)'
;MFRVFAFGIGYDVNTYLLDRLTDRARGVTEYIRPGGDIEQTVGSLATKISSPVLTDVTLRGDGVEFYDLQPERLPDLFAGDELVVFGRYRGEGRRQRSVTVTGRRNGREESFTTNARFGDENAGSDYVPQLWAARKVGALSRELRLHGPNSELVSELKRLALRYGILTEYTSYLVQEPNQIVVRPMFDRAPAAAPAPRDQAGADAVERSRAEKALAGSAQLSAVVVTGAARSDSVGAARSTEATSTQRVGGRIFVWRDSTWTDIAHGDSLRVVEVAAFSDAYFALLRALPELVKPASLEPAVLVAGRRVSIKIEPGGKTDWAPGELAKLVKDFRG
;
A
#
# COMPACT_ATOMS: atom_id res chain seq x y z
N MET A 1 0.54 15.15 30.05
CA MET A 1 0.25 14.02 29.13
C MET A 1 1.37 13.00 29.29
N PHE A 2 1.07 11.70 29.43
CA PHE A 2 2.07 10.65 29.61
C PHE A 2 2.23 9.83 28.34
N ARG A 3 3.44 9.28 28.12
CA ARG A 3 3.77 8.39 27.00
C ARG A 3 4.08 7.00 27.53
N VAL A 4 3.63 5.96 26.84
CA VAL A 4 3.93 4.57 27.20
C VAL A 4 4.71 3.93 26.06
N PHE A 5 5.89 3.42 26.39
CA PHE A 5 6.71 2.61 25.50
C PHE A 5 6.69 1.18 26.00
N ALA A 6 6.30 0.24 25.15
CA ALA A 6 6.13 -1.16 25.53
C ALA A 6 7.08 -2.06 24.73
N PHE A 7 7.63 -3.07 25.39
CA PHE A 7 8.42 -4.12 24.75
C PHE A 7 7.72 -5.46 24.94
N GLY A 8 7.34 -6.12 23.85
CA GLY A 8 6.86 -7.49 23.87
C GLY A 8 7.98 -8.45 23.51
N ILE A 9 8.44 -9.25 24.47
CA ILE A 9 9.54 -10.19 24.28
C ILE A 9 8.99 -11.60 24.08
N GLY A 10 9.37 -12.24 22.98
CA GLY A 10 8.89 -13.57 22.62
C GLY A 10 7.46 -13.56 22.06
N TYR A 11 6.82 -14.72 22.10
CA TYR A 11 5.50 -14.93 21.50
C TYR A 11 4.37 -14.97 22.52
N ASP A 12 4.66 -15.14 23.81
CA ASP A 12 3.68 -15.23 24.89
C ASP A 12 3.20 -13.86 25.39
N VAL A 13 3.11 -12.89 24.47
CA VAL A 13 2.71 -11.51 24.76
C VAL A 13 1.35 -11.22 24.14
N ASN A 14 0.48 -10.55 24.89
CA ASN A 14 -0.79 -10.09 24.35
C ASN A 14 -0.57 -8.82 23.52
N THR A 15 -0.52 -8.98 22.19
CA THR A 15 -0.20 -7.87 21.28
C THR A 15 -1.31 -6.85 21.21
N TYR A 16 -2.57 -7.28 21.30
CA TYR A 16 -3.73 -6.40 21.37
C TYR A 16 -3.65 -5.43 22.55
N LEU A 17 -3.35 -5.94 23.76
CA LEU A 17 -3.24 -5.13 24.98
C LEU A 17 -2.13 -4.08 24.87
N LEU A 18 -0.93 -4.51 24.48
CA LEU A 18 0.24 -3.62 24.41
C LEU A 18 0.06 -2.54 23.33
N ASP A 19 -0.42 -2.93 22.14
CA ASP A 19 -0.67 -1.99 21.06
C ASP A 19 -1.76 -0.98 21.41
N ARG A 20 -2.85 -1.40 22.08
CA ARG A 20 -3.93 -0.52 22.52
C ARG A 20 -3.49 0.44 23.63
N LEU A 21 -2.66 -0.04 24.55
CA LEU A 21 -2.10 0.79 25.63
C LEU A 21 -1.25 1.92 25.05
N THR A 22 -0.34 1.57 24.15
CA THR A 22 0.57 2.54 23.51
C THR A 22 -0.16 3.48 22.55
N ASP A 23 -1.21 3.00 21.87
CA ASP A 23 -2.08 3.85 21.03
C ASP A 23 -2.68 5.01 21.82
N ARG A 24 -3.30 4.69 22.97
CA ARG A 24 -3.96 5.67 23.84
C ARG A 24 -2.97 6.60 24.54
N ALA A 25 -1.76 6.13 24.78
CA ALA A 25 -0.69 6.89 25.42
C ALA A 25 0.23 7.63 24.44
N ARG A 26 -0.04 7.63 23.13
CA ARG A 26 0.85 8.22 22.10
C ARG A 26 2.32 7.76 22.23
N GLY A 27 2.52 6.47 22.47
CA GLY A 27 3.84 5.86 22.43
C GLY A 27 3.89 4.72 21.43
N VAL A 28 4.91 3.87 21.55
CA VAL A 28 5.15 2.78 20.61
C VAL A 28 5.35 1.46 21.33
N THR A 29 4.93 0.37 20.68
CA THR A 29 5.25 -0.99 21.12
C THR A 29 6.28 -1.60 20.17
N GLU A 30 7.34 -2.18 20.70
CA GLU A 30 8.34 -2.93 19.94
C GLU A 30 8.26 -4.42 20.30
N TYR A 31 8.28 -5.30 19.29
CA TYR A 31 8.22 -6.75 19.51
C TYR A 31 9.55 -7.41 19.14
N ILE A 32 10.14 -8.08 20.12
CA ILE A 32 11.44 -8.74 20.02
C ILE A 32 11.21 -10.25 19.96
N ARG A 33 11.58 -10.87 18.84
CA ARG A 33 11.47 -12.34 18.67
C ARG A 33 12.39 -13.08 19.66
N PRO A 34 12.11 -14.37 19.96
CA PRO A 34 13.08 -15.21 20.65
C PRO A 34 14.44 -15.18 19.94
N GLY A 35 15.52 -14.96 20.70
CA GLY A 35 16.87 -14.79 20.18
C GLY A 35 17.18 -13.40 19.58
N GLY A 36 16.24 -12.46 19.62
CA GLY A 36 16.50 -11.06 19.27
C GLY A 36 17.27 -10.30 20.36
N ASP A 37 17.95 -9.22 19.97
CA ASP A 37 18.76 -8.40 20.88
C ASP A 37 17.89 -7.38 21.64
N ILE A 38 17.62 -7.69 22.90
CA ILE A 38 16.83 -6.84 23.79
C ILE A 38 17.61 -5.58 24.18
N GLU A 39 18.91 -5.70 24.45
CA GLU A 39 19.76 -4.60 24.92
C GLU A 39 19.87 -3.51 23.87
N GLN A 40 20.12 -3.90 22.61
CA GLN A 40 20.16 -2.99 21.48
C GLN A 40 18.82 -2.28 21.29
N THR A 41 17.72 -3.03 21.35
CA THR A 41 16.37 -2.49 21.12
C THR A 41 15.98 -1.48 22.20
N VAL A 42 16.18 -1.82 23.48
CA VAL A 42 15.90 -0.93 24.62
C VAL A 42 16.84 0.28 24.62
N GLY A 43 18.13 0.06 24.36
CA GLY A 43 19.14 1.12 24.30
C GLY A 43 18.82 2.15 23.22
N SER A 44 18.47 1.71 22.01
CA SER A 44 18.12 2.60 20.90
C SER A 44 16.90 3.48 21.24
N LEU A 45 15.88 2.93 21.91
CA LEU A 45 14.70 3.68 22.30
C LEU A 45 15.01 4.68 23.42
N ALA A 46 15.81 4.29 24.41
CA ALA A 46 16.24 5.17 25.49
C ALA A 46 17.01 6.39 24.96
N THR A 47 17.94 6.16 24.02
CA THR A 47 18.67 7.23 23.34
C THR A 47 17.72 8.18 22.62
N LYS A 48 16.74 7.66 21.85
CA LYS A 48 15.75 8.49 21.17
C LYS A 48 14.97 9.36 22.13
N ILE A 49 14.34 8.77 23.15
CA ILE A 49 13.45 9.50 24.10
C ILE A 49 14.21 10.59 24.86
N SER A 50 15.50 10.38 25.15
CA SER A 50 16.32 11.34 25.89
C SER A 50 16.59 12.66 25.16
N SER A 51 16.37 12.70 23.84
CA SER A 51 16.79 13.82 22.98
C SER A 51 15.71 14.24 21.97
N PRO A 52 14.56 14.81 22.41
CA PRO A 52 13.57 15.38 21.50
C PRO A 52 14.13 16.63 20.80
N VAL A 53 14.14 16.62 19.48
CA VAL A 53 14.69 17.70 18.64
C VAL A 53 13.58 18.66 18.18
N LEU A 54 12.38 18.15 17.91
CA LEU A 54 11.23 18.95 17.52
C LEU A 54 9.92 18.25 17.94
N THR A 55 9.08 18.91 18.74
CA THR A 55 7.77 18.38 19.16
C THR A 55 6.62 19.12 18.47
N ASP A 56 5.41 18.59 18.55
CA ASP A 56 4.20 19.25 17.99
C ASP A 56 4.35 19.59 16.50
N VAL A 57 4.91 18.66 15.73
CA VAL A 57 5.24 18.85 14.31
C VAL A 57 3.97 19.07 13.49
N THR A 58 3.94 20.11 12.66
CA THR A 58 2.86 20.38 11.71
C THR A 58 3.41 20.68 10.31
N LEU A 59 2.61 20.37 9.29
CA LEU A 59 2.94 20.57 7.87
C LEU A 59 1.91 21.48 7.21
N ARG A 60 2.35 22.52 6.51
CA ARG A 60 1.50 23.49 5.80
C ARG A 60 2.05 23.78 4.40
N GLY A 61 1.16 24.08 3.46
CA GLY A 61 1.51 24.50 2.11
C GLY A 61 0.87 25.84 1.77
N ASP A 62 1.58 26.71 1.07
CA ASP A 62 1.02 27.96 0.55
C ASP A 62 0.11 27.70 -0.66
N GLY A 63 -1.19 27.91 -0.49
CA GLY A 63 -2.19 27.62 -1.53
C GLY A 63 -2.33 26.13 -1.88
N VAL A 64 -1.77 25.24 -1.04
CA VAL A 64 -1.83 23.78 -1.19
C VAL A 64 -2.35 23.16 0.09
N GLU A 65 -3.45 22.44 0.00
CA GLU A 65 -4.02 21.71 1.12
C GLU A 65 -3.54 20.26 1.09
N PHE A 66 -2.87 19.83 2.16
CA PHE A 66 -2.49 18.45 2.39
C PHE A 66 -3.59 17.70 3.13
N TYR A 67 -3.92 16.50 2.65
CA TYR A 67 -4.93 15.64 3.26
C TYR A 67 -4.53 14.16 3.14
N ASP A 68 -5.17 13.30 3.93
CA ASP A 68 -4.91 11.86 3.93
C ASP A 68 -3.42 11.52 4.19
N LEU A 69 -2.84 12.25 5.15
CA LEU A 69 -1.44 12.13 5.55
C LEU A 69 -1.18 10.83 6.29
N GLN A 70 0.01 10.27 6.10
CA GLN A 70 0.52 9.08 6.77
C GLN A 70 1.94 9.36 7.32
N PRO A 71 2.14 9.29 8.66
CA PRO A 71 1.12 9.00 9.68
C PRO A 71 0.07 10.13 9.79
N GLU A 72 -1.16 9.80 10.21
CA GLU A 72 -2.26 10.78 10.36
C GLU A 72 -1.97 11.84 11.43
N ARG A 73 -1.24 11.44 12.47
CA ARG A 73 -0.69 12.33 13.49
C ARG A 73 0.83 12.33 13.34
N LEU A 74 1.39 13.50 13.04
CA LEU A 74 2.84 13.63 12.91
C LEU A 74 3.49 13.44 14.29
N PRO A 75 4.48 12.53 14.42
CA PRO A 75 5.15 12.29 15.68
C PRO A 75 6.14 13.42 15.98
N ASP A 76 6.58 13.48 17.24
CA ASP A 76 7.77 14.25 17.61
C ASP A 76 9.00 13.65 16.92
N LEU A 77 9.96 14.51 16.58
CA LEU A 77 11.25 14.14 16.02
C LEU A 77 12.29 14.07 17.12
N PHE A 78 12.98 12.93 17.23
CA PHE A 78 14.13 12.75 18.12
C PHE A 78 15.44 12.78 17.33
N ALA A 79 16.56 12.90 18.06
CA ALA A 79 17.88 12.92 17.43
C ALA A 79 18.12 11.63 16.62
N GLY A 80 18.47 11.79 15.34
CA GLY A 80 18.70 10.68 14.42
C GLY A 80 17.44 10.11 13.77
N ASP A 81 16.25 10.62 14.08
CA ASP A 81 15.03 10.22 13.38
C ASP A 81 14.89 10.90 12.02
N GLU A 82 14.29 10.18 11.08
CA GLU A 82 13.81 10.69 9.80
C GLU A 82 12.28 10.55 9.75
N LEU A 83 11.56 11.68 9.68
CA LEU A 83 10.11 11.67 9.48
C LEU A 83 9.80 11.75 7.98
N VAL A 84 9.40 10.61 7.43
CA VAL A 84 8.84 10.54 6.08
C VAL A 84 7.32 10.70 6.19
N VAL A 85 6.73 11.63 5.44
CA VAL A 85 5.28 11.83 5.38
C VAL A 85 4.79 11.56 3.96
N PHE A 86 3.81 10.69 3.82
CA PHE A 86 3.08 10.51 2.57
C PHE A 86 1.71 11.14 2.68
N GLY A 87 1.18 11.67 1.59
CA GLY A 87 -0.13 12.28 1.62
C GLY A 87 -0.62 12.68 0.25
N ARG A 88 -1.85 13.17 0.24
CA ARG A 88 -2.48 13.74 -0.95
C ARG A 88 -2.53 15.25 -0.81
N TYR A 89 -2.63 15.92 -1.95
CA TYR A 89 -2.75 17.37 -1.98
C TYR A 89 -3.80 17.83 -2.98
N ARG A 90 -4.39 19.00 -2.73
CA ARG A 90 -5.27 19.73 -3.66
C ARG A 90 -4.94 21.22 -3.61
N GLY A 91 -5.09 21.92 -4.72
CA GLY A 91 -4.71 23.33 -4.86
C GLY A 91 -4.26 23.66 -6.29
N GLU A 92 -3.83 24.90 -6.53
CA GLU A 92 -3.38 25.36 -7.84
C GLU A 92 -2.04 24.71 -8.26
N GLY A 93 -2.13 23.49 -8.80
CA GLY A 93 -1.02 22.62 -9.16
C GLY A 93 -0.34 22.95 -10.49
N ARG A 94 0.14 24.17 -10.68
CA ARG A 94 1.01 24.52 -11.82
C ARG A 94 2.14 25.49 -11.47
N ARG A 95 2.45 25.65 -10.18
CA ARG A 95 3.47 26.59 -9.71
C ARG A 95 4.30 25.97 -8.59
N GLN A 96 5.52 26.48 -8.46
CA GLN A 96 6.34 26.25 -7.28
C GLN A 96 5.66 26.93 -6.08
N ARG A 97 5.42 26.18 -5.01
CA ARG A 97 4.79 26.67 -3.77
C ARG A 97 5.67 26.35 -2.58
N SER A 98 5.59 27.17 -1.53
CA SER A 98 6.28 26.90 -0.29
C SER A 98 5.57 25.83 0.51
N VAL A 99 6.37 24.97 1.13
CA VAL A 99 5.97 23.95 2.09
C VAL A 99 6.72 24.26 3.38
N THR A 100 5.97 24.42 4.47
CA THR A 100 6.48 24.81 5.77
C THR A 100 6.20 23.70 6.78
N VAL A 101 7.25 23.26 7.46
CA VAL A 101 7.17 22.41 8.65
C VAL A 101 7.39 23.29 9.86
N THR A 102 6.49 23.25 10.84
CA THR A 102 6.67 23.91 12.13
C THR A 102 6.70 22.89 13.26
N GLY A 103 7.30 23.26 14.38
CA GLY A 103 7.25 22.49 15.62
C GLY A 103 7.89 23.27 16.76
N ARG A 104 8.06 22.64 17.92
CA ARG A 104 8.62 23.27 19.12
C ARG A 104 9.94 22.65 19.53
N ARG A 105 10.91 23.50 19.85
CA ARG A 105 12.21 23.12 20.42
C ARG A 105 12.45 23.95 21.68
N ASN A 106 12.66 23.29 22.82
CA ASN A 106 12.87 23.97 24.11
C ASN A 106 11.82 25.05 24.42
N GLY A 107 10.55 24.77 24.08
CA GLY A 107 9.42 25.67 24.30
C GLY A 107 9.23 26.78 23.26
N ARG A 108 10.16 26.97 22.31
CA ARG A 108 10.06 27.95 21.22
C ARG A 108 9.55 27.31 19.94
N GLU A 109 8.78 28.05 19.16
CA GLU A 109 8.36 27.61 17.83
C GLU A 109 9.50 27.80 16.83
N GLU A 110 9.75 26.75 16.03
CA GLU A 110 10.73 26.71 14.96
C GLU A 110 9.98 26.44 13.64
N SER A 111 10.43 27.05 12.55
CA SER A 111 9.80 26.93 11.23
C SER A 111 10.85 26.69 10.15
N PHE A 112 10.60 25.68 9.33
CA PHE A 112 11.45 25.27 8.22
C PHE A 112 10.64 25.33 6.94
N THR A 113 11.08 26.12 5.96
CA THR A 113 10.34 26.31 4.70
C THR A 113 11.20 25.90 3.51
N THR A 114 10.61 25.16 2.59
CA THR A 114 11.21 24.76 1.31
C THR A 114 10.21 24.94 0.17
N ASN A 115 10.70 24.95 -1.07
CA ASN A 115 9.86 25.10 -2.25
C ASN A 115 9.66 23.75 -2.96
N ALA A 116 8.41 23.40 -3.26
CA ALA A 116 8.05 22.19 -4.00
C ALA A 116 7.25 22.54 -5.26
N ARG A 117 7.41 21.74 -6.32
CA ARG A 117 6.59 21.83 -7.54
C ARG A 117 5.42 20.88 -7.44
N PHE A 118 4.24 21.37 -7.76
CA PHE A 118 2.98 20.61 -7.71
C PHE A 118 2.36 20.53 -9.10
N GLY A 119 1.88 19.33 -9.47
CA GLY A 119 1.08 19.10 -10.66
C GLY A 119 1.82 18.71 -11.94
N ASP A 120 3.15 18.59 -11.90
CA ASP A 120 3.90 17.91 -12.95
C ASP A 120 3.81 16.39 -12.71
N GLU A 121 3.32 15.63 -13.69
CA GLU A 121 3.46 14.18 -13.72
C GLU A 121 4.96 13.86 -13.88
N ASN A 122 5.67 13.77 -12.76
CA ASN A 122 7.05 13.36 -12.75
C ASN A 122 7.13 11.89 -13.15
N ALA A 123 7.49 11.63 -14.41
CA ALA A 123 7.81 10.30 -14.90
C ALA A 123 8.88 9.69 -13.98
N GLY A 124 8.50 8.69 -13.19
CA GLY A 124 9.37 8.08 -12.16
C GLY A 124 8.78 8.05 -10.76
N SER A 125 7.72 8.80 -10.48
CA SER A 125 7.07 8.85 -9.15
C SER A 125 5.95 7.81 -8.95
N ASP A 126 5.78 6.87 -9.87
CA ASP A 126 4.72 5.84 -9.85
C ASP A 126 4.72 4.99 -8.56
N TYR A 127 5.84 4.97 -7.84
CA TYR A 127 5.99 4.27 -6.57
C TYR A 127 5.38 5.00 -5.37
N VAL A 128 5.28 6.34 -5.42
CA VAL A 128 4.81 7.17 -4.30
C VAL A 128 3.36 6.85 -3.92
N PRO A 129 2.40 6.74 -4.86
CA PRO A 129 1.04 6.31 -4.53
C PRO A 129 0.97 4.96 -3.84
N GLN A 130 1.88 4.04 -4.17
CA GLN A 130 1.89 2.72 -3.55
C GLN A 130 2.47 2.74 -2.14
N LEU A 131 3.54 3.51 -1.89
CA LEU A 131 4.07 3.70 -0.53
C LEU A 131 3.03 4.37 0.38
N TRP A 132 2.34 5.39 -0.14
CA TRP A 132 1.21 6.00 0.55
C TRP A 132 0.11 4.96 0.88
N ALA A 133 -0.29 4.15 -0.12
CA ALA A 133 -1.33 3.14 0.06
C ALA A 133 -0.93 2.05 1.05
N ALA A 134 0.33 1.59 1.02
CA ALA A 134 0.88 0.66 1.99
C ALA A 134 0.70 1.21 3.40
N ARG A 135 1.22 2.42 3.68
CA ARG A 135 1.10 3.01 5.01
C ARG A 135 -0.34 3.15 5.48
N LYS A 136 -1.23 3.62 4.59
CA LYS A 136 -2.66 3.75 4.89
C LYS A 136 -3.30 2.39 5.19
N VAL A 137 -3.01 1.36 4.40
CA VAL A 137 -3.52 0.00 4.64
C VAL A 137 -3.01 -0.54 5.98
N GLY A 138 -1.73 -0.34 6.32
CA GLY A 138 -1.18 -0.74 7.62
C GLY A 138 -1.86 -0.04 8.79
N ALA A 139 -2.10 1.27 8.66
CA ALA A 139 -2.85 2.05 9.66
C ALA A 139 -4.30 1.57 9.80
N LEU A 140 -5.00 1.33 8.69
CA LEU A 140 -6.38 0.83 8.68
C LEU A 140 -6.49 -0.58 9.28
N SER A 141 -5.56 -1.49 8.95
CA SER A 141 -5.49 -2.84 9.54
C SER A 141 -5.32 -2.76 11.06
N ARG A 142 -4.39 -1.92 11.54
CA ARG A 142 -4.18 -1.69 12.97
C ARG A 142 -5.45 -1.14 13.63
N GLU A 143 -6.10 -0.15 13.04
CA GLU A 143 -7.33 0.46 13.56
C GLU A 143 -8.44 -0.58 13.72
N LEU A 144 -8.69 -1.36 12.67
CA LEU A 144 -9.68 -2.44 12.68
C LEU A 144 -9.37 -3.51 13.74
N ARG A 145 -8.10 -3.85 13.91
CA ARG A 145 -7.68 -4.83 14.92
C ARG A 145 -7.88 -4.31 16.35
N LEU A 146 -7.56 -3.04 16.62
CA LEU A 146 -7.60 -2.47 17.97
C LEU A 146 -9.00 -2.02 18.40
N HIS A 147 -9.82 -1.56 17.46
CA HIS A 147 -11.12 -0.94 17.71
C HIS A 147 -12.30 -1.78 17.21
N GLY A 148 -12.03 -2.85 16.45
CA GLY A 148 -13.04 -3.73 15.90
C GLY A 148 -13.53 -3.30 14.51
N PRO A 149 -14.41 -4.10 13.89
CA PRO A 149 -14.84 -3.86 12.52
C PRO A 149 -15.67 -2.59 12.37
N ASN A 150 -15.26 -1.74 11.44
CA ASN A 150 -16.00 -0.59 10.94
C ASN A 150 -16.19 -0.78 9.42
N SER A 151 -17.44 -0.77 8.93
CA SER A 151 -17.75 -1.05 7.52
C SER A 151 -17.09 -0.08 6.55
N GLU A 152 -16.94 1.19 6.92
CA GLU A 152 -16.27 2.21 6.12
C GLU A 152 -14.76 1.92 6.02
N LEU A 153 -14.11 1.66 7.16
CA LEU A 153 -12.67 1.35 7.21
C LEU A 153 -12.35 0.02 6.49
N VAL A 154 -13.20 -1.00 6.64
CA VAL A 154 -13.05 -2.27 5.91
C VAL A 154 -13.17 -2.05 4.41
N SER A 155 -14.15 -1.25 3.98
CA SER A 155 -14.35 -0.96 2.55
C SER A 155 -13.19 -0.17 1.97
N GLU A 156 -12.68 0.82 2.71
CA GLU A 156 -11.51 1.59 2.32
C GLU A 156 -10.26 0.72 2.22
N LEU A 157 -10.00 -0.11 3.23
CA LEU A 157 -8.86 -1.03 3.26
C LEU A 157 -8.92 -1.97 2.05
N LYS A 158 -10.05 -2.63 1.79
CA LYS A 158 -10.23 -3.50 0.62
C LYS A 158 -9.98 -2.76 -0.68
N ARG A 159 -10.52 -1.56 -0.83
CA ARG A 159 -10.36 -0.73 -2.03
C ARG A 159 -8.89 -0.38 -2.29
N LEU A 160 -8.14 0.00 -1.26
CA LEU A 160 -6.72 0.32 -1.37
C LEU A 160 -5.87 -0.92 -1.62
N ALA A 161 -6.12 -1.98 -0.86
CA ALA A 161 -5.42 -3.24 -0.96
C ALA A 161 -5.55 -3.86 -2.36
N LEU A 162 -6.77 -3.92 -2.92
CA LEU A 162 -6.99 -4.43 -4.28
C LEU A 162 -6.37 -3.52 -5.35
N ARG A 163 -6.51 -2.20 -5.21
CA ARG A 163 -5.98 -1.23 -6.19
C ARG A 163 -4.46 -1.25 -6.28
N TYR A 164 -3.77 -1.37 -5.15
CA TYR A 164 -2.31 -1.27 -5.07
C TYR A 164 -1.61 -2.61 -4.88
N GLY A 165 -2.40 -3.68 -4.87
CA GLY A 165 -1.95 -5.05 -4.78
C GLY A 165 -1.30 -5.42 -3.45
N ILE A 166 -1.86 -4.92 -2.36
CA ILE A 166 -1.36 -5.13 -1.00
C ILE A 166 -2.14 -6.29 -0.39
N LEU A 167 -1.43 -7.29 0.10
CA LEU A 167 -2.04 -8.45 0.75
C LEU A 167 -2.38 -8.10 2.20
N THR A 168 -3.62 -8.38 2.60
CA THR A 168 -4.15 -8.09 3.94
C THR A 168 -5.00 -9.26 4.42
N GLU A 169 -5.47 -9.25 5.67
CA GLU A 169 -6.45 -10.26 6.12
C GLU A 169 -7.81 -10.15 5.40
N TYR A 170 -8.08 -9.00 4.76
CA TYR A 170 -9.33 -8.72 4.05
C TYR A 170 -9.21 -8.91 2.53
N THR A 171 -8.02 -9.22 2.02
CA THR A 171 -7.76 -9.48 0.60
C THR A 171 -7.01 -10.80 0.46
N SER A 172 -7.47 -11.68 -0.42
CA SER A 172 -6.72 -12.89 -0.79
C SER A 172 -6.61 -12.95 -2.31
N TYR A 173 -5.44 -13.37 -2.79
CA TYR A 173 -5.28 -13.75 -4.18
C TYR A 173 -5.61 -15.23 -4.31
N LEU A 174 -6.77 -15.56 -4.87
CA LEU A 174 -7.04 -16.92 -5.31
C LEU A 174 -6.55 -17.03 -6.76
N VAL A 175 -5.50 -17.81 -6.97
CA VAL A 175 -5.16 -18.29 -8.31
C VAL A 175 -5.98 -19.56 -8.55
N GLN A 176 -6.82 -19.54 -9.58
CA GLN A 176 -7.52 -20.75 -10.04
C GLN A 176 -6.73 -21.35 -11.20
N GLU A 177 -6.36 -22.62 -11.07
CA GLU A 177 -5.89 -23.43 -12.20
C GLU A 177 -7.12 -23.97 -12.97
N PRO A 178 -7.06 -24.06 -14.31
CA PRO A 178 -8.13 -24.71 -15.08
C PRO A 178 -8.22 -26.18 -14.64
N ASN A 179 -9.42 -26.61 -14.22
CA ASN A 179 -9.81 -27.97 -13.77
C ASN A 179 -9.79 -28.30 -12.26
N GLN A 180 -9.58 -27.33 -11.36
CA GLN A 180 -9.98 -27.54 -9.96
C GLN A 180 -11.40 -27.01 -9.71
N ILE A 181 -12.34 -27.93 -9.45
CA ILE A 181 -13.63 -27.57 -8.83
C ILE A 181 -13.32 -27.13 -7.40
N VAL A 182 -13.16 -25.83 -7.21
CA VAL A 182 -13.10 -25.24 -5.88
C VAL A 182 -14.54 -25.08 -5.41
N VAL A 183 -14.93 -25.82 -4.37
CA VAL A 183 -16.08 -25.45 -3.52
C VAL A 183 -15.80 -24.03 -3.09
N ARG A 184 -16.49 -23.06 -3.70
CA ARG A 184 -16.36 -21.63 -3.41
C ARG A 184 -16.45 -21.49 -1.88
N PRO A 185 -15.33 -21.27 -1.16
CA PRO A 185 -15.47 -21.08 0.26
C PRO A 185 -16.25 -19.78 0.34
N MET A 186 -17.38 -19.86 1.03
CA MET A 186 -18.25 -18.73 1.27
C MET A 186 -17.44 -17.67 2.03
N PHE A 187 -16.69 -16.85 1.29
CA PHE A 187 -15.92 -15.72 1.80
C PHE A 187 -16.79 -14.45 1.86
N ASP A 188 -18.10 -14.62 1.89
CA ASP A 188 -19.02 -13.76 2.65
C ASP A 188 -18.79 -13.97 4.15
N ARG A 189 -17.53 -13.94 4.60
CA ARG A 189 -17.25 -13.79 6.02
C ARG A 189 -17.73 -12.39 6.37
N ALA A 190 -18.78 -12.35 7.19
CA ALA A 190 -19.17 -11.19 7.99
C ALA A 190 -17.91 -10.42 8.45
N PRO A 191 -17.95 -9.08 8.50
CA PRO A 191 -16.77 -8.26 8.80
C PRO A 191 -16.02 -8.88 9.96
N ALA A 192 -14.71 -9.16 9.75
CA ALA A 192 -13.91 -9.93 10.68
C ALA A 192 -14.17 -9.42 12.10
N ALA A 193 -14.77 -10.28 12.92
CA ALA A 193 -14.97 -9.97 14.33
C ALA A 193 -13.59 -9.67 14.93
N ALA A 194 -13.54 -8.81 15.95
CA ALA A 194 -12.30 -8.58 16.68
C ALA A 194 -11.66 -9.93 17.04
N PRO A 195 -10.33 -10.09 16.87
CA PRO A 195 -9.65 -11.36 17.10
C PRO A 195 -10.04 -11.91 18.48
N ALA A 196 -10.43 -13.19 18.53
CA ALA A 196 -10.78 -13.81 19.80
C ALA A 196 -9.59 -13.71 20.76
N PRO A 197 -9.76 -13.71 22.10
CA PRO A 197 -8.66 -13.54 23.05
C PRO A 197 -7.44 -14.45 22.80
N ARG A 198 -7.66 -15.66 22.29
CA ARG A 198 -6.61 -16.61 21.88
C ARG A 198 -5.78 -16.15 20.67
N ASP A 199 -6.36 -15.33 19.80
CA ASP A 199 -5.72 -14.79 18.60
C ASP A 199 -4.96 -13.49 18.91
N GLN A 200 -4.89 -13.06 20.17
CA GLN A 200 -4.20 -11.84 20.60
C GLN A 200 -2.78 -12.10 21.13
N ALA A 201 -2.39 -13.36 21.29
CA ALA A 201 -1.05 -13.79 21.70
C ALA A 201 -0.53 -14.92 20.78
N GLY A 202 0.73 -15.28 20.93
CA GLY A 202 1.39 -16.30 20.11
C GLY A 202 2.10 -15.71 18.88
N ALA A 203 2.80 -16.59 18.15
CA ALA A 203 3.64 -16.20 17.01
C ALA A 203 2.86 -15.43 15.94
N ASP A 204 1.67 -15.93 15.56
CA ASP A 204 0.83 -15.28 14.56
C ASP A 204 0.37 -13.88 14.98
N ALA A 205 0.13 -13.65 16.27
CA ALA A 205 -0.28 -12.34 16.78
C ALA A 205 0.89 -11.33 16.76
N VAL A 206 2.10 -11.79 17.09
CA VAL A 206 3.33 -11.00 17.02
C VAL A 206 3.67 -10.67 15.58
N GLU A 207 3.70 -11.65 14.68
CA GLU A 207 4.05 -11.42 13.28
C GLU A 207 3.02 -10.54 12.57
N ARG A 208 1.72 -10.67 12.88
CA ARG A 208 0.69 -9.74 12.37
C ARG A 208 0.94 -8.29 12.82
N SER A 209 1.16 -8.06 14.12
CA SER A 209 1.41 -6.69 14.61
C SER A 209 2.68 -6.09 14.01
N ARG A 210 3.73 -6.91 13.81
CA ARG A 210 4.96 -6.47 13.15
C ARG A 210 4.74 -6.16 11.67
N ALA A 211 3.99 -6.99 10.95
CA ALA A 211 3.67 -6.75 9.54
C ALA A 211 2.85 -5.46 9.35
N GLU A 212 1.84 -5.22 10.19
CA GLU A 212 1.07 -3.97 10.18
C GLU A 212 1.96 -2.75 10.42
N LYS A 213 2.86 -2.81 11.41
CA LYS A 213 3.82 -1.74 11.72
C LYS A 213 4.81 -1.52 10.58
N ALA A 214 5.34 -2.58 10.00
CA ALA A 214 6.24 -2.50 8.85
C ALA A 214 5.55 -1.80 7.67
N LEU A 215 4.29 -2.16 7.42
CA LEU A 215 3.50 -1.55 6.36
C LEU A 215 3.19 -0.07 6.66
N ALA A 216 2.79 0.25 7.89
CA ALA A 216 2.53 1.62 8.37
C ALA A 216 3.79 2.53 8.39
N GLY A 217 4.97 1.94 8.57
CA GLY A 217 6.27 2.63 8.56
C GLY A 217 6.97 2.64 7.20
N SER A 218 6.44 1.93 6.19
CA SER A 218 7.17 1.65 4.94
C SER A 218 7.62 2.92 4.21
N ALA A 219 8.93 3.06 4.02
CA ALA A 219 9.54 4.15 3.24
C ALA A 219 10.16 3.65 1.92
N GLN A 220 10.19 2.34 1.70
CA GLN A 220 10.81 1.71 0.53
C GLN A 220 9.90 0.63 -0.04
N LEU A 221 9.88 0.52 -1.38
CA LEU A 221 9.00 -0.41 -2.08
C LEU A 221 9.26 -1.88 -1.75
N SER A 222 10.52 -2.25 -1.48
CA SER A 222 10.92 -3.60 -1.08
C SER A 222 10.16 -4.11 0.15
N ALA A 223 9.77 -3.21 1.07
CA ALA A 223 9.00 -3.54 2.26
C ALA A 223 7.48 -3.72 2.00
N VAL A 224 7.00 -3.37 0.81
CA VAL A 224 5.59 -3.52 0.38
C VAL A 224 5.40 -4.74 -0.53
N VAL A 225 6.49 -5.24 -1.13
CA VAL A 225 6.46 -6.31 -2.12
C VAL A 225 6.24 -7.67 -1.46
N VAL A 226 5.06 -8.24 -1.69
CA VAL A 226 4.87 -9.69 -1.64
C VAL A 226 5.07 -10.23 -3.05
N THR A 227 6.32 -10.43 -3.47
CA THR A 227 6.58 -11.52 -4.41
C THR A 227 6.35 -12.80 -3.61
N GLY A 228 5.72 -13.82 -4.20
CA GLY A 228 5.45 -15.10 -3.51
C GLY A 228 6.67 -15.75 -2.85
N ALA A 229 7.88 -15.27 -3.15
CA ALA A 229 9.13 -15.65 -2.49
C ALA A 229 9.31 -15.10 -1.06
N ALA A 230 8.76 -13.93 -0.71
CA ALA A 230 9.04 -13.27 0.57
C ALA A 230 8.35 -13.88 1.79
N ARG A 231 7.51 -14.92 1.60
CA ARG A 231 6.92 -15.71 2.70
C ARG A 231 7.73 -16.97 3.07
N SER A 232 8.86 -17.26 2.42
CA SER A 232 9.62 -18.48 2.76
C SER A 232 10.28 -18.45 4.15
N ASP A 233 10.51 -17.27 4.75
CA ASP A 233 11.31 -17.18 5.98
C ASP A 233 10.50 -16.97 7.27
N SER A 234 9.16 -17.04 7.22
CA SER A 234 8.38 -16.99 8.46
C SER A 234 7.09 -17.82 8.39
N VAL A 235 7.17 -18.96 9.08
CA VAL A 235 6.10 -19.84 9.58
C VAL A 235 5.56 -20.85 8.56
N GLY A 236 5.88 -22.12 8.82
CA GLY A 236 5.50 -23.28 8.03
C GLY A 236 4.04 -23.71 8.16
N ALA A 237 3.70 -24.61 7.23
CA ALA A 237 2.46 -25.37 7.11
C ALA A 237 1.21 -24.63 6.61
N ALA A 238 1.19 -24.29 5.31
CA ALA A 238 0.09 -24.69 4.43
C ALA A 238 0.47 -24.55 2.94
N ARG A 239 0.70 -25.70 2.31
CA ARG A 239 0.59 -26.02 0.88
C ARG A 239 1.46 -25.20 -0.08
N SER A 240 2.50 -25.87 -0.57
CA SER A 240 3.03 -25.72 -1.91
C SER A 240 1.89 -25.67 -2.93
N THR A 241 1.56 -24.49 -3.42
CA THR A 241 0.93 -24.29 -4.73
C THR A 241 2.01 -23.79 -5.67
N GLU A 242 2.13 -24.47 -6.81
CA GLU A 242 3.10 -24.18 -7.86
C GLU A 242 3.12 -22.70 -8.22
N ALA A 243 4.31 -22.20 -8.53
CA ALA A 243 4.57 -20.79 -8.72
C ALA A 243 3.77 -20.22 -9.91
N THR A 244 2.60 -19.64 -9.63
CA THR A 244 1.92 -18.78 -10.59
C THR A 244 2.78 -17.54 -10.81
N SER A 245 3.33 -17.38 -12.02
CA SER A 245 4.19 -16.24 -12.32
C SER A 245 3.38 -14.96 -12.18
N THR A 246 3.72 -14.17 -11.16
CA THR A 246 3.18 -12.82 -10.92
C THR A 246 4.27 -11.83 -11.29
N GLN A 247 3.91 -10.82 -12.08
CA GLN A 247 4.84 -9.75 -12.47
C GLN A 247 4.26 -8.38 -12.17
N ARG A 248 5.15 -7.45 -11.81
CA ARG A 248 4.76 -6.09 -11.51
C ARG A 248 5.34 -5.15 -12.54
N VAL A 249 4.47 -4.44 -13.25
CA VAL A 249 4.85 -3.56 -14.36
C VAL A 249 4.03 -2.27 -14.29
N GLY A 250 4.70 -1.12 -14.36
CA GLY A 250 4.03 0.19 -14.36
C GLY A 250 3.13 0.45 -13.14
N GLY A 251 3.52 -0.05 -11.96
CA GLY A 251 2.74 0.12 -10.73
C GLY A 251 1.55 -0.85 -10.57
N ARG A 252 1.25 -1.68 -11.58
CA ARG A 252 0.17 -2.68 -11.61
C ARG A 252 0.71 -4.08 -11.37
N ILE A 253 -0.14 -5.00 -10.92
CA ILE A 253 0.19 -6.41 -10.74
C ILE A 253 -0.51 -7.21 -11.84
N PHE A 254 0.26 -8.03 -12.53
CA PHE A 254 -0.20 -8.95 -13.54
C PHE A 254 0.01 -10.38 -13.08
N VAL A 255 -1.00 -11.21 -13.31
CA VAL A 255 -0.94 -12.64 -13.06
C VAL A 255 -1.08 -13.34 -14.39
N TRP A 256 -0.23 -14.33 -14.63
CA TRP A 256 -0.30 -15.16 -15.82
C TRP A 256 -1.58 -16.02 -15.80
N ARG A 257 -2.45 -15.84 -16.80
CA ARG A 257 -3.71 -16.59 -16.98
C ARG A 257 -3.95 -16.83 -18.46
N ASP A 258 -4.20 -18.08 -18.86
CA ASP A 258 -4.58 -18.44 -20.24
C ASP A 258 -3.67 -17.80 -21.31
N SER A 259 -2.36 -17.92 -21.12
CA SER A 259 -1.33 -17.33 -22.01
C SER A 259 -1.33 -15.80 -22.10
N THR A 260 -1.97 -15.11 -21.14
CA THR A 260 -2.09 -13.65 -21.08
C THR A 260 -1.70 -13.14 -19.69
N TRP A 261 -0.85 -12.11 -19.63
CA TRP A 261 -0.61 -11.36 -18.40
C TRP A 261 -1.83 -10.51 -18.06
N THR A 262 -2.60 -10.93 -17.05
CA THR A 262 -3.87 -10.27 -16.70
C THR A 262 -3.71 -9.37 -15.49
N ASP A 263 -4.04 -8.10 -15.63
CA ASP A 263 -4.10 -7.13 -14.53
C ASP A 263 -5.10 -7.62 -13.48
N ILE A 264 -4.68 -7.70 -12.22
CA ILE A 264 -5.53 -8.16 -11.11
C ILE A 264 -6.78 -7.29 -10.89
N ALA A 265 -6.77 -6.04 -11.38
CA ALA A 265 -7.92 -5.15 -11.31
C ALA A 265 -8.97 -5.45 -12.39
N HIS A 266 -8.71 -6.37 -13.32
CA HIS A 266 -9.69 -6.83 -14.29
C HIS A 266 -10.81 -7.61 -13.59
N GLY A 267 -12.06 -7.26 -13.90
CA GLY A 267 -13.22 -8.02 -13.48
C GLY A 267 -14.04 -8.44 -14.69
N ASP A 268 -14.70 -9.60 -14.61
CA ASP A 268 -15.42 -10.26 -15.70
C ASP A 268 -16.52 -9.39 -16.35
N SER A 269 -17.02 -8.38 -15.64
CA SER A 269 -18.02 -7.43 -16.15
C SER A 269 -17.45 -6.34 -17.06
N LEU A 270 -16.12 -6.18 -17.11
CA LEU A 270 -15.50 -5.15 -17.95
C LEU A 270 -15.42 -5.63 -19.39
N ARG A 271 -15.97 -4.83 -20.31
CA ARG A 271 -15.77 -5.04 -21.75
C ARG A 271 -14.28 -5.04 -22.06
N VAL A 272 -13.82 -6.00 -22.85
CA VAL A 272 -12.43 -6.09 -23.34
C VAL A 272 -12.35 -5.55 -24.76
N VAL A 273 -11.36 -4.72 -25.03
CA VAL A 273 -11.01 -4.25 -26.38
C VAL A 273 -9.64 -4.82 -26.75
N GLU A 274 -9.61 -5.64 -27.79
CA GLU A 274 -8.41 -6.32 -28.28
C GLU A 274 -7.71 -5.47 -29.34
N VAL A 275 -6.41 -5.25 -29.16
CA VAL A 275 -5.57 -4.42 -30.02
C VAL A 275 -4.36 -5.24 -30.44
N ALA A 276 -4.15 -5.34 -31.75
CA ALA A 276 -3.04 -6.08 -32.31
C ALA A 276 -1.71 -5.39 -31.99
N ALA A 277 -0.80 -6.10 -31.32
CA ALA A 277 0.53 -5.62 -30.99
C ALA A 277 1.29 -5.17 -32.25
N PHE A 278 2.06 -4.09 -32.13
CA PHE A 278 2.86 -3.51 -33.23
C PHE A 278 2.06 -2.99 -34.45
N SER A 279 0.73 -2.85 -34.35
CA SER A 279 -0.10 -2.21 -35.36
C SER A 279 -0.15 -0.67 -35.22
N ASP A 280 -0.71 0.01 -36.23
CA ASP A 280 -0.97 1.46 -36.16
C ASP A 280 -1.92 1.82 -35.00
N ALA A 281 -2.95 0.99 -34.77
CA ALA A 281 -3.83 1.12 -33.62
C ALA A 281 -3.07 1.00 -32.28
N TYR A 282 -2.13 0.07 -32.18
CA TYR A 282 -1.30 -0.11 -30.98
C TYR A 282 -0.45 1.13 -30.69
N PHE A 283 0.27 1.65 -31.69
CA PHE A 283 1.09 2.85 -31.47
C PHE A 283 0.25 4.10 -31.19
N ALA A 284 -0.90 4.24 -31.84
CA ALA A 284 -1.84 5.32 -31.53
C ALA A 284 -2.41 5.21 -30.10
N LEU A 285 -2.71 3.99 -29.66
CA LEU A 285 -3.17 3.70 -28.31
C LEU A 285 -2.11 4.09 -27.27
N LEU A 286 -0.86 3.65 -27.43
CA LEU A 286 0.20 3.94 -26.47
C LEU A 286 0.54 5.44 -26.37
N ARG A 287 0.39 6.19 -27.46
CA ARG A 287 0.50 7.66 -27.43
C ARG A 287 -0.64 8.31 -26.64
N ALA A 288 -1.86 7.77 -26.76
CA ALA A 288 -3.04 8.30 -26.08
C ALA A 288 -3.13 7.88 -24.60
N LEU A 289 -2.62 6.69 -24.26
CA LEU A 289 -2.54 6.13 -22.91
C LEU A 289 -1.10 5.74 -22.57
N PRO A 290 -0.22 6.70 -22.22
CA PRO A 290 1.18 6.42 -21.86
C PRO A 290 1.33 5.43 -20.70
N GLU A 291 0.34 5.33 -19.81
CA GLU A 291 0.29 4.35 -18.73
C GLU A 291 0.27 2.88 -19.20
N LEU A 292 0.00 2.62 -20.48
CA LEU A 292 0.03 1.27 -21.07
C LEU A 292 1.42 0.89 -21.62
N VAL A 293 2.34 1.83 -21.78
CA VAL A 293 3.66 1.58 -22.41
C VAL A 293 4.46 0.52 -21.66
N LYS A 294 4.55 0.62 -20.32
CA LYS A 294 5.26 -0.38 -19.52
C LYS A 294 4.53 -1.74 -19.57
N PRO A 295 3.22 -1.85 -19.26
CA PRO A 295 2.49 -3.11 -19.39
C PRO A 295 2.58 -3.80 -20.76
N ALA A 296 2.61 -3.03 -21.85
CA ALA A 296 2.71 -3.56 -23.21
C ALA A 296 3.99 -4.36 -23.51
N SER A 297 5.02 -4.25 -22.65
CA SER A 297 6.23 -5.08 -22.74
C SER A 297 6.04 -6.53 -22.26
N LEU A 298 4.89 -6.84 -21.66
CA LEU A 298 4.57 -8.19 -21.18
C LEU A 298 4.12 -9.08 -22.35
N GLU A 299 4.96 -10.07 -22.67
CA GLU A 299 4.72 -11.05 -23.72
C GLU A 299 4.11 -12.36 -23.20
N PRO A 300 3.37 -13.10 -24.04
CA PRO A 300 3.03 -12.83 -25.44
C PRO A 300 1.77 -11.95 -25.59
N ALA A 301 1.01 -11.76 -24.49
CA ALA A 301 -0.16 -10.90 -24.45
C ALA A 301 -0.35 -10.31 -23.05
N VAL A 302 -1.00 -9.15 -22.97
CA VAL A 302 -1.32 -8.46 -21.72
C VAL A 302 -2.74 -7.90 -21.74
N LEU A 303 -3.49 -8.08 -20.65
CA LEU A 303 -4.81 -7.51 -20.42
C LEU A 303 -4.73 -6.48 -19.29
N VAL A 304 -4.92 -5.20 -19.61
CA VAL A 304 -4.81 -4.09 -18.66
C VAL A 304 -6.18 -3.53 -18.31
N ALA A 305 -6.49 -3.43 -17.02
CA ALA A 305 -7.79 -2.98 -16.55
C ALA A 305 -7.91 -1.44 -16.51
N GLY A 306 -8.95 -0.90 -17.12
CA GLY A 306 -9.39 0.49 -16.96
C GLY A 306 -10.61 0.60 -16.04
N ARG A 307 -11.23 1.77 -15.98
CA ARG A 307 -12.42 2.02 -15.16
C ARG A 307 -13.69 1.36 -15.70
N ARG A 308 -13.93 1.43 -17.01
CA ARG A 308 -15.15 0.88 -17.64
C ARG A 308 -14.85 -0.17 -18.72
N VAL A 309 -13.60 -0.27 -19.12
CA VAL A 309 -13.13 -1.14 -20.21
C VAL A 309 -11.74 -1.65 -19.86
N SER A 310 -11.44 -2.88 -20.26
CA SER A 310 -10.07 -3.42 -20.22
C SER A 310 -9.52 -3.51 -21.64
N ILE A 311 -8.21 -3.36 -21.78
CA ILE A 311 -7.54 -3.39 -23.08
C ILE A 311 -6.61 -4.59 -23.11
N LYS A 312 -6.81 -5.47 -24.09
CA LYS A 312 -5.95 -6.62 -24.34
C LYS A 312 -5.03 -6.29 -25.51
N ILE A 313 -3.73 -6.40 -25.29
CA ILE A 313 -2.70 -6.27 -26.32
C ILE A 313 -2.17 -7.68 -26.57
N GLU A 314 -2.35 -8.17 -27.79
CA GLU A 314 -1.96 -9.52 -28.21
C GLU A 314 -1.61 -9.52 -29.70
N PRO A 315 -1.11 -10.63 -30.29
CA PRO A 315 -0.78 -10.65 -31.72
C PRO A 315 -1.96 -10.35 -32.66
N GLY A 316 -3.18 -10.68 -32.23
CA GLY A 316 -4.42 -10.43 -32.96
C GLY A 316 -5.20 -9.22 -32.43
N GLY A 317 -6.26 -8.84 -33.13
CA GLY A 317 -7.17 -7.76 -32.72
C GLY A 317 -7.16 -6.58 -33.68
N LYS A 318 -7.56 -5.41 -33.17
CA LYS A 318 -7.71 -4.20 -33.99
C LYS A 318 -6.36 -3.65 -34.43
N THR A 319 -6.22 -3.37 -35.73
CA THR A 319 -5.00 -2.81 -36.34
C THR A 319 -5.11 -1.33 -36.70
N ASP A 320 -6.32 -0.78 -36.80
CA ASP A 320 -6.60 0.66 -37.02
C ASP A 320 -7.86 1.13 -36.26
N TRP A 321 -7.94 2.42 -35.95
CA TRP A 321 -9.05 3.04 -35.22
C TRP A 321 -10.02 3.76 -36.16
N ALA A 322 -11.32 3.50 -36.02
CA ALA A 322 -12.32 4.32 -36.69
C ALA A 322 -12.31 5.76 -36.13
N PRO A 323 -12.75 6.77 -36.90
CA PRO A 323 -12.81 8.15 -36.43
C PRO A 323 -13.55 8.28 -35.08
N GLY A 324 -12.86 8.85 -34.09
CA GLY A 324 -13.40 9.06 -32.74
C GLY A 324 -13.42 7.84 -31.81
N GLU A 325 -13.10 6.64 -32.30
CA GLU A 325 -13.14 5.40 -31.51
C GLU A 325 -12.08 5.41 -30.40
N LEU A 326 -10.83 5.76 -30.73
CA LEU A 326 -9.74 5.84 -29.74
C LEU A 326 -10.04 6.87 -28.64
N ALA A 327 -10.59 8.03 -29.01
CA ALA A 327 -10.94 9.06 -28.03
C ALA A 327 -12.02 8.57 -27.05
N LYS A 328 -13.01 7.82 -27.54
CA LYS A 328 -14.03 7.19 -26.70
C LYS A 328 -13.40 6.12 -25.79
N LEU A 329 -12.51 5.28 -26.33
CA LEU A 329 -11.82 4.25 -25.55
C LEU A 329 -10.99 4.86 -24.41
N VAL A 330 -10.24 5.93 -24.67
CA VAL A 330 -9.44 6.66 -23.66
C VAL A 330 -10.32 7.16 -22.53
N LYS A 331 -11.48 7.76 -22.86
CA LYS A 331 -12.45 8.22 -21.87
C LYS A 331 -13.00 7.08 -21.03
N ASP A 332 -13.39 5.97 -21.66
CA ASP A 332 -13.90 4.79 -20.94
C ASP A 332 -12.84 4.13 -20.05
N PHE A 333 -11.57 4.18 -20.48
CA PHE A 333 -10.44 3.59 -19.75
C PHE A 333 -10.08 4.41 -18.50
N ARG A 334 -10.00 5.74 -18.59
CA ARG A 334 -9.68 6.61 -17.44
C ARG A 334 -10.89 6.98 -16.56
N GLY A 335 -12.10 6.87 -17.13
CA GLY A 335 -13.40 7.20 -16.53
C GLY A 335 -13.80 8.65 -16.71
#